data_AF-A0AAU2JNI9-F1
#
_entry.id   AF-A0AAU2JNI9-F1
#
_cell.length_a   1.000
_cell.length_b   1.000
_cell.length_c   1.000
_cell.angle_alpha   90.00
_cell.angle_beta   90.00
_cell.angle_gamma   90.00
#
_symmetry.space_group_name_H-M   'P 1'
#
loop_
_entity.id
_entity.type
_entity.pdbx_description
1 polymer ?
#
loop_
_entity_poly.entity_id
_entity_poly.type
_entity_poly.pdbx_seq_one_letter_code
_entity_poly.pdbx_strand_id
1 'polypeptide(L)'
;MDLPERLPRIVELMGDERLGSVVRTAAAGGLWEEALSVAAAVGGAQRQRIAELTARLDGAELDSLVRVTHTEGLWESLLPLVALLGAADRLAVARLESLRDPQVLAGVVRAVVATGLWGEFLPLVGVLPEESRKVVADAAAALGDTELDALAREVDKQDLWELVLPLVELMAEEGKERIFGLPAFQDQQ
;
A
#
# COMPACT_ATOMS: atom_id res chain seq x y z
N MET A 1 31.61 -11.00 -9.84
CA MET A 1 30.95 -11.70 -8.73
C MET A 1 29.86 -10.77 -8.27
N ASP A 2 28.62 -11.04 -8.67
CA ASP A 2 27.54 -10.07 -8.67
C ASP A 2 26.99 -9.82 -7.25
N LEU A 3 26.97 -8.55 -6.82
CA LEU A 3 26.39 -8.12 -5.54
C LEU A 3 24.90 -8.46 -5.36
N PRO A 4 24.03 -8.40 -6.40
CA PRO A 4 22.59 -8.64 -6.25
C PRO A 4 22.25 -10.00 -5.64
N GLU A 5 22.99 -11.06 -5.99
CA GLU A 5 22.71 -12.43 -5.54
C GLU A 5 23.08 -12.67 -4.06
N ARG A 6 23.93 -11.83 -3.46
CA ARG A 6 24.38 -12.02 -2.06
C ARG A 6 23.43 -11.41 -1.04
N LEU A 7 22.64 -10.41 -1.42
CA LEU A 7 21.76 -9.68 -0.51
C LEU A 7 20.72 -10.58 0.18
N PRO A 8 19.96 -11.44 -0.54
CA PRO A 8 19.01 -12.35 0.11
C PRO A 8 19.68 -13.26 1.15
N ARG A 9 20.88 -13.78 0.82
CA ARG A 9 21.63 -14.67 1.71
C ARG A 9 22.18 -13.94 2.94
N ILE A 10 22.60 -12.69 2.81
CA ILE A 10 23.04 -11.89 3.96
C ILE A 10 21.86 -11.65 4.91
N VAL A 11 20.69 -11.25 4.38
CA VAL A 11 19.49 -11.01 5.17
C VAL A 11 19.00 -12.30 5.86
N GLU A 12 19.08 -13.43 5.19
CA GLU A 12 18.77 -14.75 5.76
C GLU A 12 19.66 -15.12 6.95
N LEU A 13 20.96 -14.85 6.84
CA LEU A 13 21.93 -15.14 7.90
C LEU A 13 21.82 -14.20 9.10
N MET A 14 21.10 -13.08 8.97
CA MET A 14 20.88 -12.11 10.05
C MET A 14 19.71 -12.54 10.94
N GLY A 15 19.92 -12.55 12.25
CA GLY A 15 18.85 -12.68 13.24
C GLY A 15 17.94 -11.45 13.30
N ASP A 16 16.74 -11.58 13.89
CA ASP A 16 15.69 -10.56 13.87
C ASP A 16 16.15 -9.28 14.55
N GLU A 17 16.89 -9.41 15.66
CA GLU A 17 17.45 -8.27 16.38
C GLU A 17 18.39 -7.44 15.51
N ARG A 18 19.26 -8.12 14.74
CA ARG A 18 20.24 -7.46 13.88
C ARG A 18 19.57 -6.82 12.68
N LEU A 19 18.63 -7.53 12.04
CA LEU A 19 17.86 -6.99 10.92
C LEU A 19 17.03 -5.78 11.37
N GLY A 20 16.36 -5.88 12.52
CA GLY A 20 15.63 -4.76 13.12
C GLY A 20 16.53 -3.57 13.46
N SER A 21 17.75 -3.82 13.94
CA SER A 21 18.73 -2.74 14.17
C SER A 21 19.16 -2.06 12.87
N VAL A 22 19.26 -2.79 11.77
CA VAL A 22 19.57 -2.22 10.45
C VAL A 22 18.40 -1.36 9.95
N VAL A 23 17.17 -1.88 10.04
CA VAL A 23 15.95 -1.12 9.68
C VAL A 23 15.86 0.19 10.47
N ARG A 24 16.05 0.15 11.81
CA ARG A 24 16.06 1.37 12.64
C ARG A 24 17.19 2.33 12.29
N THR A 25 18.38 1.82 12.01
CA THR A 25 19.52 2.67 11.60
C THR A 25 19.25 3.35 10.26
N ALA A 26 18.68 2.62 9.30
CA ALA A 26 18.29 3.16 8.00
C ALA A 26 17.21 4.24 8.16
N ALA A 27 16.20 3.98 9.00
CA ALA A 27 15.14 4.93 9.32
C ALA A 27 15.70 6.23 9.92
N ALA A 28 16.52 6.11 10.97
CA ALA A 28 17.16 7.27 11.61
C ALA A 28 18.13 8.03 10.69
N GLY A 29 18.71 7.34 9.71
CA GLY A 29 19.59 7.93 8.70
C GLY A 29 18.86 8.50 7.47
N GLY A 30 17.53 8.34 7.36
CA GLY A 30 16.75 8.75 6.20
C GLY A 30 17.05 7.94 4.92
N LEU A 31 17.58 6.72 5.05
CA LEU A 31 18.04 5.86 3.94
C LEU A 31 16.90 5.01 3.38
N TRP A 32 15.73 5.61 3.15
CA TRP A 32 14.53 4.87 2.77
C TRP A 32 14.60 4.32 1.34
N GLU A 33 15.21 5.06 0.42
CA GLU A 33 15.38 4.61 -0.96
C GLU A 33 16.24 3.34 -1.03
N GLU A 34 17.36 3.32 -0.31
CA GLU A 34 18.25 2.16 -0.23
C GLU A 34 17.57 1.01 0.51
N ALA A 35 16.87 1.29 1.62
CA ALA A 35 16.16 0.27 2.38
C ALA A 35 15.05 -0.41 1.55
N LEU A 36 14.27 0.37 0.80
CA LEU A 36 13.24 -0.14 -0.10
C LEU A 36 13.85 -0.92 -1.27
N SER A 37 14.99 -0.47 -1.81
CA SER A 37 15.72 -1.20 -2.84
C SER A 37 16.18 -2.58 -2.35
N VAL A 38 16.68 -2.67 -1.11
CA VAL A 38 17.03 -3.95 -0.49
C VAL A 38 15.79 -4.81 -0.27
N ALA A 39 14.68 -4.23 0.20
CA ALA A 39 13.43 -4.95 0.43
C ALA A 39 12.83 -5.52 -0.88
N ALA A 40 12.97 -4.79 -1.99
CA ALA A 40 12.55 -5.23 -3.31
C ALA A 40 13.44 -6.35 -3.86
N ALA A 41 14.75 -6.30 -3.58
CA ALA A 41 15.72 -7.32 -4.01
C ALA A 41 15.57 -8.66 -3.25
N VAL A 42 14.92 -8.66 -2.07
CA VAL A 42 14.64 -9.89 -1.33
C VAL A 42 13.21 -10.38 -1.58
N GLY A 43 13.03 -11.70 -1.61
CA GLY A 43 11.75 -12.35 -1.80
C GLY A 43 11.23 -13.06 -0.55
N GLY A 44 9.99 -13.56 -0.63
CA GLY A 44 9.42 -14.52 0.31
C GLY A 44 9.51 -14.10 1.78
N ALA A 45 9.99 -15.03 2.62
CA ALA A 45 10.05 -14.86 4.08
C ALA A 45 10.93 -13.68 4.53
N GLN A 46 11.98 -13.35 3.78
CA GLN A 46 12.86 -12.22 4.11
C GLN A 46 12.10 -10.89 3.94
N ARG A 47 11.30 -10.77 2.88
CA ARG A 47 10.46 -9.59 2.64
C ARG A 47 9.40 -9.44 3.72
N GLN A 48 8.73 -10.53 4.09
CA GLN A 48 7.77 -10.58 5.21
C GLN A 48 8.40 -10.04 6.49
N ARG A 49 9.59 -10.52 6.83
CA ARG A 49 10.30 -10.12 8.05
C ARG A 49 10.73 -8.66 8.02
N ILE A 50 11.14 -8.13 6.87
CA ILE A 50 11.41 -6.69 6.70
C ILE A 50 10.12 -5.89 6.92
N ALA A 51 8.99 -6.29 6.31
CA ALA A 51 7.71 -5.61 6.48
C ALA A 51 7.29 -5.55 7.96
N GLU A 52 7.37 -6.68 8.67
CA GLU A 52 7.03 -6.78 10.09
C GLU A 52 7.95 -5.94 11.00
N LEU A 53 9.26 -5.87 10.69
CA LEU A 53 10.21 -5.06 11.46
C LEU A 53 9.99 -3.57 11.19
N THR A 54 9.72 -3.19 9.95
CA THR A 54 9.41 -1.82 9.57
C THR A 54 8.10 -1.36 10.23
N ALA A 55 7.07 -2.20 10.28
CA ALA A 55 5.79 -1.87 10.92
C ALA A 55 5.89 -1.61 12.43
N ARG A 56 6.95 -2.08 13.08
CA ARG A 56 7.24 -1.87 14.52
C ARG A 56 8.03 -0.60 14.81
N LEU A 57 8.43 0.14 13.77
CA LEU A 57 9.02 1.46 13.92
C LEU A 57 8.01 2.43 14.53
N ASP A 58 8.52 3.55 15.04
CA ASP A 58 7.62 4.57 15.59
C ASP A 58 6.81 5.26 14.48
N GLY A 59 5.73 5.94 14.89
CA GLY A 59 4.84 6.62 13.94
C GLY A 59 5.55 7.71 13.12
N ALA A 60 6.57 8.37 13.66
CA ALA A 60 7.29 9.43 12.97
C ALA A 60 8.24 8.87 11.89
N GLU A 61 8.89 7.74 12.17
CA GLU A 61 9.71 6.99 11.22
C GLU A 61 8.84 6.43 10.07
N LEU A 62 7.69 5.83 10.39
CA LEU A 62 6.74 5.34 9.39
C LEU A 62 6.16 6.48 8.54
N ASP A 63 5.82 7.61 9.16
CA ASP A 63 5.37 8.80 8.45
C ASP A 63 6.46 9.35 7.51
N SER A 64 7.73 9.31 7.94
CA SER A 64 8.86 9.71 7.10
C SER A 64 9.00 8.78 5.90
N LEU A 65 8.87 7.47 6.09
CA LEU A 65 8.88 6.49 5.00
C LEU A 65 7.78 6.79 3.97
N VAL A 66 6.55 7.02 4.42
CA VAL A 66 5.42 7.34 3.52
C VAL A 66 5.70 8.63 2.74
N ARG A 67 6.17 9.69 3.41
CA ARG A 67 6.48 10.97 2.75
C ARG A 67 7.60 10.86 1.73
N VAL A 68 8.70 10.18 2.06
CA VAL A 68 9.81 9.95 1.11
C VAL A 68 9.33 9.10 -0.06
N THR A 69 8.57 8.04 0.21
CA THR A 69 7.99 7.19 -0.84
C THR A 69 7.14 8.01 -1.80
N HIS A 70 6.32 8.92 -1.28
CA HIS A 70 5.51 9.80 -2.12
C HIS A 70 6.36 10.77 -2.95
N THR A 71 7.30 11.48 -2.32
CA THR A 71 8.14 12.48 -3.00
C THR A 71 9.04 11.86 -4.07
N GLU A 72 9.61 10.69 -3.79
CA GLU A 72 10.57 9.99 -4.67
C GLU A 72 9.89 8.96 -5.59
N GLY A 73 8.57 8.81 -5.51
CA GLY A 73 7.81 7.89 -6.38
C GLY A 73 8.07 6.39 -6.12
N LEU A 74 8.43 6.01 -4.89
CA LEU A 74 8.85 4.65 -4.53
C LEU A 74 7.70 3.70 -4.17
N TRP A 75 6.46 4.05 -4.54
CA TRP A 75 5.28 3.29 -4.12
C TRP A 75 5.29 1.84 -4.61
N GLU A 76 5.80 1.57 -5.80
CA GLU A 76 5.92 0.21 -6.33
C GLU A 76 6.84 -0.68 -5.47
N SER A 77 7.78 -0.07 -4.75
CA SER A 77 8.66 -0.76 -3.81
C SER A 77 8.03 -0.91 -2.42
N LEU A 78 7.26 0.09 -1.96
CA LEU A 78 6.64 0.08 -0.64
C LEU A 78 5.37 -0.77 -0.56
N LEU A 79 4.49 -0.70 -1.57
CA LEU A 79 3.18 -1.38 -1.54
C LEU A 79 3.29 -2.90 -1.36
N PRO A 80 4.25 -3.62 -1.98
CA PRO A 80 4.45 -5.03 -1.71
C PRO A 80 4.81 -5.34 -0.24
N LEU A 81 5.35 -4.38 0.53
CA LEU A 81 5.55 -4.55 1.98
C LEU A 81 4.27 -4.28 2.75
N VAL A 82 3.49 -3.27 2.34
CA VAL A 82 2.19 -2.95 2.94
C VAL A 82 1.21 -4.12 2.79
N ALA A 83 1.26 -4.81 1.64
CA ALA A 83 0.47 -6.02 1.37
C ALA A 83 0.74 -7.18 2.35
N LEU A 84 1.89 -7.18 3.02
CA LEU A 84 2.32 -8.23 3.95
C LEU A 84 1.94 -7.94 5.41
N LEU A 85 1.38 -6.77 5.68
CA LEU A 85 1.05 -6.34 7.03
C LEU A 85 -0.09 -7.16 7.63
N GLY A 86 0.05 -7.54 8.90
CA GLY A 86 -1.04 -8.11 9.69
C GLY A 86 -2.10 -7.08 10.08
N ALA A 87 -3.22 -7.53 10.64
CA ALA A 87 -4.32 -6.64 11.03
C ALA A 87 -3.92 -5.56 12.05
N ALA A 88 -3.07 -5.90 13.02
CA ALA A 88 -2.58 -4.95 14.03
C ALA A 88 -1.70 -3.86 13.39
N ASP A 89 -0.79 -4.25 12.50
CA ASP A 89 0.12 -3.35 11.80
C ASP A 89 -0.64 -2.42 10.84
N ARG A 90 -1.64 -2.96 10.11
CA ARG A 90 -2.52 -2.15 9.26
C ARG A 90 -3.25 -1.06 10.05
N LEU A 91 -3.73 -1.38 11.25
CA LEU A 91 -4.39 -0.39 12.11
C LEU A 91 -3.41 0.70 12.59
N ALA A 92 -2.16 0.35 12.86
CA ALA A 92 -1.13 1.33 13.22
C ALA A 92 -0.80 2.24 12.03
N VAL A 93 -0.57 1.67 10.85
CA VAL A 93 -0.29 2.39 9.60
C VAL A 93 -1.45 3.31 9.20
N ALA A 94 -2.69 2.86 9.34
CA ALA A 94 -3.88 3.65 9.00
C ALA A 94 -4.03 4.95 9.82
N ARG A 95 -3.31 5.08 10.94
CA ARG A 95 -3.36 6.25 11.83
C ARG A 95 -2.26 7.27 11.55
N LEU A 96 -1.35 6.99 10.61
CA LEU A 96 -0.26 7.88 10.24
C LEU A 96 -0.78 9.21 9.71
N GLU A 97 -0.14 10.31 10.09
CA GLU A 97 -0.59 11.66 9.70
C GLU A 97 -0.41 11.88 8.19
N SER A 98 0.62 11.28 7.59
CA SER A 98 0.83 11.28 6.14
C SER A 98 -0.33 10.67 5.36
N LEU A 99 -1.07 9.71 5.92
CA LEU A 99 -2.25 9.12 5.30
C LEU A 99 -3.53 9.96 5.48
N ARG A 100 -3.40 11.18 5.99
CA ARG A 100 -4.44 12.22 5.92
C ARG A 100 -4.19 13.22 4.79
N ASP A 101 -3.00 13.24 4.21
CA ASP A 101 -2.67 14.12 3.10
C ASP A 101 -3.34 13.62 1.81
N PRO A 102 -4.19 14.43 1.15
CA PRO A 102 -4.86 13.99 -0.05
C PRO A 102 -3.94 13.71 -1.24
N GLN A 103 -2.79 14.37 -1.32
CA GLN A 103 -1.82 14.11 -2.39
C GLN A 103 -1.17 12.74 -2.20
N VAL A 104 -0.82 12.41 -0.95
CA VAL A 104 -0.27 11.09 -0.60
C VAL A 104 -1.27 10.00 -0.96
N LEU A 105 -2.52 10.10 -0.51
CA LEU A 105 -3.56 9.11 -0.79
C LEU A 105 -3.85 8.96 -2.29
N ALA A 106 -3.89 10.06 -3.05
CA ALA A 106 -4.04 9.99 -4.50
C ALA A 106 -2.84 9.32 -5.18
N GLY A 107 -1.62 9.55 -4.67
CA GLY A 107 -0.41 8.85 -5.11
C GLY A 107 -0.47 7.35 -4.84
N VAL A 108 -0.96 6.95 -3.66
CA VAL A 108 -1.20 5.54 -3.31
C VAL A 108 -2.17 4.89 -4.28
N VAL A 109 -3.32 5.51 -4.54
CA VAL A 109 -4.34 4.95 -5.46
C VAL A 109 -3.75 4.69 -6.84
N ARG A 110 -3.01 5.65 -7.41
CA ARG A 110 -2.33 5.46 -8.72
C ARG A 110 -1.34 4.31 -8.69
N ALA A 111 -0.56 4.17 -7.62
CA ALA A 111 0.42 3.11 -7.50
C ALA A 111 -0.22 1.73 -7.27
N VAL A 112 -1.34 1.66 -6.54
CA VAL A 112 -2.12 0.43 -6.36
C VAL A 112 -2.69 -0.04 -7.69
N VAL A 113 -3.21 0.88 -8.52
CA VAL A 113 -3.62 0.56 -9.90
C VAL A 113 -2.43 0.03 -10.71
N ALA A 114 -1.29 0.72 -10.70
CA ALA A 114 -0.12 0.33 -11.47
C ALA A 114 0.46 -1.03 -11.06
N THR A 115 0.38 -1.37 -9.77
CA THR A 115 0.90 -2.63 -9.22
C THR A 115 -0.13 -3.77 -9.21
N GLY A 116 -1.42 -3.47 -9.43
CA GLY A 116 -2.50 -4.44 -9.35
C GLY A 116 -2.80 -4.92 -7.91
N LEU A 117 -2.33 -4.22 -6.88
CA LEU A 117 -2.41 -4.64 -5.48
C LEU A 117 -3.70 -4.18 -4.77
N TRP A 118 -4.80 -4.06 -5.51
CA TRP A 118 -6.07 -3.59 -4.93
C TRP A 118 -6.58 -4.51 -3.83
N GLY A 119 -6.48 -5.83 -4.04
CA GLY A 119 -6.98 -6.80 -3.06
C GLY A 119 -6.25 -6.75 -1.73
N GLU A 120 -4.94 -6.52 -1.77
CA GLU A 120 -4.09 -6.40 -0.59
C GLU A 120 -4.22 -5.02 0.07
N PHE A 121 -4.54 -3.98 -0.70
CA PHE A 121 -4.68 -2.61 -0.21
C PHE A 121 -6.04 -2.33 0.43
N LEU A 122 -7.13 -2.91 -0.09
CA LEU A 122 -8.50 -2.67 0.41
C LEU A 122 -8.67 -2.93 1.92
N PRO A 123 -8.07 -3.97 2.54
CA PRO A 123 -8.11 -4.14 3.99
C PRO A 123 -7.50 -2.98 4.78
N LEU A 124 -6.48 -2.29 4.25
CA LEU A 124 -5.93 -1.08 4.86
C LEU A 124 -6.91 0.08 4.71
N VAL A 125 -7.50 0.25 3.51
CA VAL A 125 -8.50 1.30 3.27
C VAL A 125 -9.69 1.15 4.21
N GLY A 126 -10.17 -0.07 4.47
CA GLY A 126 -11.29 -0.33 5.36
C GLY A 126 -11.09 0.15 6.81
N VAL A 127 -9.83 0.30 7.26
CA VAL A 127 -9.49 0.78 8.61
C VAL A 127 -8.98 2.23 8.64
N LEU A 128 -8.91 2.91 7.50
CA LEU A 128 -8.59 4.33 7.45
C LEU A 128 -9.70 5.18 8.09
N PRO A 129 -9.35 6.35 8.67
CA PRO A 129 -10.34 7.35 9.03
C PRO A 129 -11.28 7.67 7.86
N GLU A 130 -12.54 7.97 8.15
CA GLU A 130 -13.56 8.23 7.11
C GLU A 130 -13.15 9.33 6.12
N GLU A 131 -12.52 10.41 6.61
CA GLU A 131 -11.99 11.50 5.78
C GLU A 131 -10.97 10.98 4.76
N SER A 132 -10.02 10.13 5.20
CA SER A 132 -9.04 9.50 4.31
C SER A 132 -9.69 8.50 3.35
N ARG A 133 -10.68 7.72 3.81
CA ARG A 133 -11.44 6.81 2.93
C ARG A 133 -12.17 7.55 1.82
N LYS A 134 -12.77 8.70 2.16
CA LYS A 134 -13.42 9.57 1.17
C LYS A 134 -12.43 10.04 0.11
N VAL A 135 -11.23 10.48 0.52
CA VAL A 135 -10.19 10.88 -0.43
C VAL A 135 -9.77 9.72 -1.34
N VAL A 136 -9.59 8.51 -0.78
CA VAL A 136 -9.28 7.31 -1.57
C VAL A 136 -10.40 7.01 -2.56
N ALA A 137 -11.66 7.09 -2.14
CA ALA A 137 -12.82 6.89 -2.99
C ALA A 137 -12.90 7.92 -4.12
N ASP A 138 -12.74 9.20 -3.81
CA ASP A 138 -12.75 10.28 -4.81
C ASP A 138 -11.57 10.15 -5.79
N ALA A 139 -10.38 9.77 -5.31
CA ALA A 139 -9.22 9.51 -6.15
C ALA A 139 -9.42 8.28 -7.06
N ALA A 140 -10.06 7.23 -6.57
CA ALA A 140 -10.43 6.07 -7.38
C ALA A 140 -11.48 6.45 -8.43
N ALA A 141 -12.50 7.22 -8.06
CA ALA A 141 -13.52 7.71 -9.00
C ALA A 141 -12.93 8.59 -10.11
N ALA A 142 -11.82 9.27 -9.86
CA ALA A 142 -11.12 10.09 -10.86
C ALA A 142 -10.29 9.27 -11.87
N LEU A 143 -10.16 7.96 -11.69
CA LEU A 143 -9.47 7.07 -12.63
C LEU A 143 -10.22 7.01 -13.98
N GLY A 144 -9.49 6.63 -15.03
CA GLY A 144 -10.08 6.41 -16.35
C GLY A 144 -11.00 5.18 -16.37
N ASP A 145 -11.96 5.14 -17.30
CA ASP A 145 -12.94 4.04 -17.38
C ASP A 145 -12.27 2.66 -17.53
N THR A 146 -11.16 2.57 -18.26
CA THR A 146 -10.38 1.33 -18.40
C THR A 146 -9.77 0.86 -17.08
N GLU A 147 -9.25 1.78 -16.28
CA GLU A 147 -8.63 1.47 -14.98
C GLU A 147 -9.70 1.07 -13.96
N LEU A 148 -10.84 1.76 -13.99
CA LEU A 148 -12.01 1.43 -13.18
C LEU A 148 -12.61 0.07 -13.52
N ASP A 149 -12.74 -0.28 -14.80
CA ASP A 149 -13.20 -1.61 -15.22
C ASP A 149 -12.22 -2.70 -14.79
N ALA A 150 -10.90 -2.46 -14.92
CA ALA A 150 -9.88 -3.39 -14.45
C ALA A 150 -9.94 -3.60 -12.92
N LEU A 151 -10.13 -2.51 -12.17
CA LEU A 151 -10.34 -2.55 -10.72
C LEU A 151 -11.59 -3.36 -10.37
N ALA A 152 -12.73 -3.07 -11.00
CA ALA A 152 -13.99 -3.76 -10.73
C ALA A 152 -13.90 -5.26 -11.03
N ARG A 153 -13.19 -5.67 -12.09
CA ARG A 153 -12.92 -7.08 -12.39
C ARG A 153 -12.06 -7.76 -11.32
N GLU A 154 -11.06 -7.07 -10.77
CA GLU A 154 -10.22 -7.67 -9.74
C GLU A 154 -10.98 -7.79 -8.40
N VAL A 155 -11.80 -6.80 -8.08
CA VAL A 155 -12.72 -6.83 -6.93
C VAL A 155 -13.68 -8.00 -7.05
N ASP A 156 -14.27 -8.20 -8.23
CA ASP A 156 -15.18 -9.31 -8.52
C ASP A 156 -14.50 -10.67 -8.35
N LYS A 157 -13.33 -10.84 -9.00
CA LYS A 157 -12.53 -12.06 -8.95
C LYS A 157 -12.10 -12.45 -7.54
N GLN A 158 -11.86 -11.47 -6.67
CA GLN A 158 -11.43 -11.68 -5.29
C GLN A 158 -12.58 -11.61 -4.26
N ASP A 159 -13.83 -11.42 -4.72
CA ASP A 159 -15.02 -11.27 -3.86
C ASP A 159 -14.87 -10.17 -2.81
N LEU A 160 -14.36 -9.00 -3.23
CA LEU A 160 -14.04 -7.87 -2.35
C LEU A 160 -15.12 -6.78 -2.33
N TRP A 161 -16.31 -7.10 -2.84
CA TRP A 161 -17.43 -6.16 -2.94
C TRP A 161 -17.81 -5.55 -1.59
N GLU A 162 -17.75 -6.33 -0.51
CA GLU A 162 -18.03 -5.85 0.86
C GLU A 162 -17.08 -4.71 1.30
N LEU A 163 -15.83 -4.68 0.79
CA LEU A 163 -14.86 -3.63 1.11
C LEU A 163 -15.01 -2.40 0.21
N VAL A 164 -15.55 -2.59 -1.00
CA VAL A 164 -15.65 -1.55 -2.04
C VAL A 164 -16.94 -0.77 -1.96
N LEU A 165 -18.07 -1.43 -1.66
CA LEU A 165 -19.38 -0.77 -1.57
C LEU A 165 -19.40 0.42 -0.60
N PRO A 166 -18.83 0.33 0.63
CA PRO A 166 -18.75 1.48 1.52
C PRO A 166 -17.93 2.64 0.95
N LEU A 167 -16.95 2.37 0.07
CA LEU A 167 -16.17 3.42 -0.60
C LEU A 167 -16.98 4.09 -1.70
N VAL A 168 -17.72 3.31 -2.49
CA VAL A 168 -18.63 3.85 -3.53
C VAL A 168 -19.68 4.77 -2.90
N GLU A 169 -20.20 4.43 -1.72
CA GLU A 169 -21.14 5.29 -0.98
C GLU A 169 -20.54 6.66 -0.60
N LEU A 170 -19.23 6.73 -0.36
CA LEU A 170 -18.51 7.97 -0.01
C LEU A 170 -18.19 8.86 -1.22
N MET A 171 -18.25 8.32 -2.44
CA MET A 171 -17.98 9.06 -3.68
C MET A 171 -19.04 10.13 -3.94
N ALA A 172 -18.69 11.13 -4.76
CA ALA A 172 -19.68 12.01 -5.37
C ALA A 172 -20.62 11.24 -6.32
N GLU A 173 -21.81 11.80 -6.59
CA GLU A 173 -22.84 11.14 -7.42
C GLU A 173 -22.32 10.83 -8.83
N GLU A 174 -21.53 11.72 -9.42
CA GLU A 174 -20.93 11.49 -10.74
C GLU A 174 -19.98 10.29 -10.75
N GLY A 175 -19.28 10.05 -9.64
CA GLY A 175 -18.43 8.87 -9.45
C GLY A 175 -19.25 7.59 -9.34
N LYS A 176 -20.32 7.63 -8.55
CA LYS A 176 -21.25 6.49 -8.38
C LYS A 176 -21.89 6.09 -9.70
N GLU A 177 -22.40 7.06 -10.46
CA GLU A 177 -23.01 6.82 -11.77
C GLU A 177 -22.04 6.13 -12.73
N ARG A 178 -20.78 6.57 -12.77
CA ARG A 178 -19.74 5.94 -13.59
C ARG A 178 -19.47 4.50 -13.16
N ILE A 179 -19.31 4.26 -11.86
CA ILE A 179 -19.05 2.93 -11.30
C ILE A 179 -20.20 1.96 -11.60
N PHE A 180 -21.46 2.37 -11.39
CA PHE A 180 -22.63 1.54 -11.69
C PHE A 180 -22.86 1.33 -13.20
N GLY A 181 -22.28 2.18 -14.04
CA GLY A 181 -22.27 2.03 -15.50
C GLY A 181 -21.26 1.00 -16.01
N LEU A 182 -20.35 0.50 -15.17
CA LEU A 182 -19.32 -0.45 -15.61
C LEU A 182 -19.91 -1.85 -15.83
N PRO A 183 -19.48 -2.58 -16.88
CA PRO A 183 -19.94 -3.94 -17.16
C PRO A 183 -19.79 -4.89 -15.96
N ALA A 184 -18.65 -4.82 -15.25
CA ALA A 184 -18.38 -5.66 -14.09
C ALA A 184 -19.36 -5.46 -12.91
N PHE A 185 -19.98 -4.27 -12.79
CA PHE A 185 -21.00 -4.00 -11.78
C PHE A 185 -22.39 -4.46 -12.22
N GLN A 186 -22.68 -4.46 -13.53
CA GLN A 186 -23.96 -4.89 -14.09
C GLN A 186 -24.13 -6.41 -14.03
N ASP A 187 -23.04 -7.16 -14.13
CA ASP A 187 -23.05 -8.63 -14.04
C ASP A 187 -23.34 -9.14 -12.61
N GLN A 188 -23.33 -8.25 -11.60
CA GLN A 188 -23.58 -8.54 -10.18
C GLN A 188 -25.02 -8.23 -9.70
N GLN A 189 -25.88 -7.66 -10.55
CA GLN A 189 -27.30 -7.39 -10.26
C GLN A 189 -28.24 -8.51 -10.73
#